data_AF-A0A951D1R6-F1
#
_entry.id   AF-A0A951D1R6-F1
#
_cell.length_a   1.000
_cell.length_b   1.000
_cell.length_c   1.000
_cell.angle_alpha   90.00
_cell.angle_beta   90.00
_cell.angle_gamma   90.00
#
_symmetry.space_group_name_H-M   'P 1'
#
loop_
_entity.id
_entity.type
_entity.pdbx_description
1 polymer ?
#
loop_
_entity_poly.entity_id
_entity_poly.type
_entity_poly.pdbx_seq_one_letter_code
_entity_poly.pdbx_strand_id
1 'polypeptide(L)'
;DLRTTVSGEVMQDANTSDLIFPIVEVIQYISAGVTLAPGDVIATGTPSGVGDSRSPRRYLREGDTVDVYVEGVGTLSNRVRNEI
;
A
#
# COMPACT_ATOMS: atom_id res chain seq x y z
N ASP A 1 -12.37 -0.31 0.44
CA ASP A 1 -11.80 -1.12 -0.66
C ASP A 1 -10.29 -1.16 -0.72
N LEU A 2 -9.64 -1.27 0.44
CA LEU A 2 -8.34 -1.89 0.56
C LEU A 2 -8.10 -2.23 2.02
N ARG A 3 -7.45 -3.36 2.28
CA ARG A 3 -7.08 -3.78 3.63
C ARG A 3 -5.68 -4.37 3.63
N THR A 4 -4.88 -3.99 4.63
CA THR A 4 -3.58 -4.62 4.90
C THR A 4 -3.63 -5.32 6.26
N THR A 5 -3.29 -6.60 6.31
CA THR A 5 -3.08 -7.34 7.57
C THR A 5 -1.62 -7.74 7.76
N VAL A 6 -1.16 -7.78 9.01
CA VAL A 6 0.14 -8.35 9.39
C VAL A 6 -0.11 -9.48 10.37
N SER A 7 0.11 -10.72 9.94
CA SER A 7 -0.12 -11.94 10.74
C SER A 7 -1.54 -12.01 11.32
N GLY A 8 -2.54 -11.58 10.52
CA GLY A 8 -3.95 -11.51 10.90
C GLY A 8 -4.37 -10.22 11.64
N GLU A 9 -3.44 -9.38 12.08
CA GLU A 9 -3.75 -8.07 12.67
C GLU A 9 -4.07 -7.06 11.57
N VAL A 10 -5.25 -6.42 11.60
CA VAL A 10 -5.60 -5.35 10.66
C VAL A 10 -4.73 -4.12 10.94
N MET A 11 -3.86 -3.82 9.98
CA MET A 11 -2.95 -2.68 10.05
C MET A 11 -3.53 -1.44 9.38
N GLN A 12 -4.17 -1.63 8.23
CA GLN A 12 -4.77 -0.57 7.41
C GLN A 12 -6.13 -1.04 6.88
N ASP A 13 -7.11 -0.15 6.84
CA ASP A 13 -8.44 -0.37 6.27
C ASP A 13 -8.99 0.96 5.78
N ALA A 14 -9.24 1.09 4.47
CA ALA A 14 -9.62 2.37 3.86
C ALA A 14 -10.40 2.17 2.54
N ASN A 15 -10.90 3.27 1.98
CA ASN A 15 -11.47 3.28 0.63
C ASN A 15 -10.55 4.00 -0.37
N THR A 16 -10.52 3.51 -1.62
CA THR A 16 -9.82 4.18 -2.71
C THR A 16 -10.42 5.55 -3.06
N SER A 17 -11.66 5.82 -2.63
CA SER A 17 -12.29 7.15 -2.70
C SER A 17 -11.62 8.19 -1.79
N ASP A 18 -10.83 7.75 -0.81
CA ASP A 18 -10.19 8.63 0.18
C ASP A 18 -8.85 9.21 -0.31
N LEU A 19 -8.48 8.94 -1.57
CA LEU A 19 -7.30 9.54 -2.18
C LEU A 19 -7.42 11.06 -2.19
N ILE A 20 -6.43 11.73 -1.59
CA ILE A 20 -6.34 13.21 -1.57
C ILE A 20 -6.27 13.77 -3.00
N PHE A 21 -5.53 13.08 -3.88
CA PHE A 21 -5.39 13.41 -5.29
C PHE A 21 -6.02 12.30 -6.15
N PRO A 22 -7.05 12.59 -6.95
CA PRO A 22 -7.62 11.62 -7.87
C PRO A 22 -6.61 11.09 -8.89
N ILE A 23 -6.82 9.88 -9.40
CA ILE A 23 -5.90 9.21 -10.33
C ILE A 23 -5.56 10.07 -11.56
N VAL A 24 -6.55 10.79 -12.11
CA VAL A 24 -6.35 11.69 -13.25
C VAL A 24 -5.38 12.82 -12.93
N GLU A 25 -5.48 13.40 -11.73
CA GLU A 25 -4.59 14.47 -11.27
C GLU A 25 -3.16 13.95 -11.06
N VAL A 26 -3.01 12.75 -10.50
CA VAL A 26 -1.70 12.09 -10.34
C VAL A 26 -1.01 11.88 -11.69
N ILE A 27 -1.73 11.35 -12.68
CA ILE A 27 -1.19 11.14 -14.04
C ILE A 27 -0.80 12.48 -14.67
N GLN A 28 -1.67 13.49 -14.59
CA GLN A 28 -1.39 14.83 -15.12
C GLN A 28 -0.14 15.44 -14.48
N TYR A 29 -0.02 15.38 -13.15
CA TYR A 29 1.10 15.97 -12.43
C TYR A 29 2.43 15.30 -12.80
N ILE A 30 2.47 13.97 -12.79
CA ILE A 30 3.71 13.23 -13.10
C ILE A 30 4.10 13.44 -14.57
N SER A 31 3.14 13.34 -15.50
CA SER A 31 3.41 13.48 -16.95
C SER A 31 3.85 14.87 -17.38
N ALA A 32 3.62 15.90 -16.56
CA ALA A 32 4.16 17.24 -16.79
C ALA A 32 5.67 17.34 -16.52
N GLY A 33 6.22 16.45 -15.69
CA GLY A 33 7.64 16.43 -15.32
C GLY A 33 8.45 15.34 -16.00
N VAL A 34 7.84 14.18 -16.29
CA VAL A 34 8.50 13.03 -16.93
C VAL A 34 7.59 12.40 -17.98
N THR A 35 8.17 11.80 -19.03
CA THR A 35 7.39 11.02 -19.99
C THR A 35 7.01 9.67 -19.36
N LEU A 36 5.70 9.38 -19.30
CA LEU A 36 5.20 8.05 -18.93
C LEU A 36 5.18 7.14 -20.16
N ALA A 37 5.80 5.97 -20.05
CA ALA A 37 5.85 4.94 -21.08
C ALA A 37 4.82 3.83 -20.81
N PRO A 38 4.37 3.10 -21.86
CA PRO A 38 3.57 1.90 -21.67
C PRO A 38 4.30 0.88 -20.80
N GLY A 39 3.65 0.45 -19.71
CA GLY A 39 4.22 -0.48 -18.72
C GLY A 39 4.73 0.20 -17.45
N ASP A 40 4.76 1.52 -17.39
CA ASP A 40 5.10 2.24 -16.16
C ASP A 40 4.06 2.01 -15.06
N VAL A 41 4.53 1.95 -13.81
CA VAL A 41 3.71 1.70 -12.62
C VAL A 41 3.80 2.90 -11.68
N ILE A 42 2.64 3.43 -11.29
CA ILE A 42 2.52 4.51 -10.30
C ILE A 42 1.96 3.93 -9.00
N ALA A 43 2.74 4.01 -7.91
CA ALA A 43 2.26 3.71 -6.57
C ALA A 43 1.53 4.95 -6.01
N THR A 44 0.21 4.88 -5.91
CA THR A 44 -0.68 6.03 -5.66
C THR A 44 -0.75 6.48 -4.19
N GLY A 45 -0.03 5.79 -3.29
CA GLY A 45 0.05 6.11 -1.88
C GLY A 45 -0.44 4.98 -0.98
N THR A 46 -0.56 5.28 0.31
CA THR A 46 -0.99 4.33 1.34
C THR A 46 -1.88 5.07 2.36
N PRO A 47 -2.95 4.44 2.90
CA PRO A 47 -3.77 5.06 3.92
C PRO A 47 -3.07 5.07 5.29
N SER A 48 -3.75 5.63 6.30
CA SER A 48 -3.31 5.59 7.68
C SER A 48 -3.13 4.15 8.20
N GLY A 49 -2.34 4.00 9.28
CA GLY A 49 -2.15 2.71 9.96
C GLY A 49 -0.82 2.01 9.67
N VAL A 50 0.10 2.66 8.94
CA VAL A 50 1.48 2.19 8.79
C VAL A 50 2.13 1.97 10.15
N GLY A 51 2.99 0.95 10.25
CA GLY A 51 3.58 0.52 11.51
C GLY A 51 4.32 1.61 12.30
N ASP A 52 4.95 2.54 11.59
CA ASP A 52 5.70 3.66 12.15
C ASP A 52 4.81 4.73 12.80
N SER A 53 3.57 4.90 12.32
CA SER A 53 2.62 5.90 12.83
C SER A 53 1.81 5.40 14.03
N ARG A 54 2.04 4.17 14.50
CA ARG A 54 1.33 3.58 15.64
C ARG A 54 2.02 3.89 16.97
N SER A 55 1.25 3.83 18.05
CA SER A 55 1.73 3.92 19.43
C SER A 55 1.17 2.75 20.26
N PRO A 56 1.98 1.74 20.60
CA PRO A 56 3.40 1.58 20.27
C PRO A 56 3.64 1.33 18.76
N ARG A 57 4.85 1.63 18.28
CA ARG A 57 5.24 1.35 16.89
C ARG A 57 5.23 -0.16 16.61
N ARG A 58 4.84 -0.55 15.40
CA ARG A 58 4.78 -1.95 14.95
C ARG A 58 5.52 -2.14 13.64
N TYR A 59 6.82 -2.41 13.71
CA TYR A 59 7.59 -2.83 12.54
C TYR A 59 7.42 -4.33 12.27
N LEU A 60 7.69 -4.74 11.02
CA LEU A 60 7.68 -6.14 10.62
C LEU A 60 8.76 -6.93 11.36
N ARG A 61 8.51 -8.21 11.61
CA ARG A 61 9.43 -9.14 12.25
C ARG A 61 9.61 -10.39 11.38
N GLU A 62 10.72 -11.10 11.58
CA GLU A 62 10.92 -12.43 11.02
C GLU A 62 9.67 -13.28 11.26
N GLY A 63 9.14 -13.88 10.19
CA GLY A 63 7.96 -14.74 10.29
C GLY A 63 6.63 -14.06 10.04
N ASP A 64 6.54 -12.72 10.08
CA ASP A 64 5.29 -12.01 9.81
C ASP A 64 4.81 -12.27 8.37
N THR A 65 3.50 -12.39 8.17
CA THR A 65 2.88 -12.42 6.83
C THR A 65 2.13 -11.13 6.60
N VAL A 66 2.43 -10.42 5.51
CA VAL A 66 1.73 -9.21 5.09
C VAL A 66 0.77 -9.57 3.97
N ASP A 67 -0.53 -9.41 4.22
CA ASP A 67 -1.57 -9.56 3.19
C ASP A 67 -2.11 -8.19 2.81
N VAL A 68 -2.07 -7.86 1.52
CA VAL A 68 -2.64 -6.63 0.96
C VAL A 68 -3.78 -7.02 0.04
N TYR A 69 -5.00 -6.64 0.41
CA TYR A 69 -6.22 -6.89 -0.33
C TYR A 69 -6.75 -5.61 -0.97
N VAL A 70 -7.20 -5.71 -2.22
CA VAL A 70 -7.94 -4.67 -2.93
C VAL A 70 -9.17 -5.31 -3.57
N GLU A 71 -10.34 -4.70 -3.36
CA GLU A 71 -11.58 -5.19 -3.96
C GLU A 71 -11.49 -5.17 -5.50
N GLY A 72 -11.98 -6.23 -6.15
CA GLY A 72 -11.94 -6.37 -7.60
C GLY A 72 -10.57 -6.73 -8.20
N VAL A 73 -9.49 -6.72 -7.41
CA VAL A 73 -8.14 -7.11 -7.87
C VAL A 73 -7.70 -8.43 -7.23
N GLY A 74 -7.79 -8.55 -5.90
CA GLY A 74 -7.39 -9.75 -5.16
C GLY A 74 -6.50 -9.44 -3.97
N THR A 75 -5.83 -10.49 -3.46
CA THR A 75 -4.91 -10.41 -2.31
C THR A 75 -3.50 -10.79 -2.71
N LEU A 76 -2.52 -9.97 -2.34
CA LEU A 76 -1.10 -10.31 -2.39
C LEU A 76 -0.61 -10.65 -0.97
N SER A 77 -0.02 -11.83 -0.80
CA SER A 77 0.51 -12.30 0.49
C SER A 77 2.02 -12.48 0.42
N ASN A 78 2.76 -11.83 1.33
CA ASN A 78 4.22 -11.91 1.39
C ASN A 78 4.67 -12.25 2.81
N ARG A 79 5.52 -13.27 2.94
CA ARG A 79 6.11 -13.68 4.22
C ARG A 79 7.47 -13.01 4.43
N VAL A 80 7.62 -12.32 5.55
CA VAL A 80 8.84 -11.59 5.93
C VAL A 80 9.93 -12.56 6.35
N ARG A 81 11.13 -12.31 5.82
CA ARG A 81 12.37 -13.01 6.14
C ARG A 81 13.49 -12.00 6.35
N ASN A 82 14.26 -12.18 7.42
CA ASN A 82 15.56 -11.55 7.58
C ASN A 82 16.55 -12.18 6.60
N GLU A 83 17.53 -11.39 6.19
CA GLU A 83 18.68 -11.92 5.46
C GLU A 83 19.44 -12.91 6.36
N ILE A 84 20.01 -13.95 5.74
CA ILE A 84 20.79 -15.01 6.40
C ILE A 84 22.23 -14.54 6.59
#